data_AF-A0A814V4E2-F1
#
_entry.id   AF-A0A814V4E2-F1
#
_cell.length_a   1.000
_cell.length_b   1.000
_cell.length_c   1.000
_cell.angle_alpha   90.00
_cell.angle_beta   90.00
_cell.angle_gamma   90.00
#
_symmetry.space_group_name_H-M   'P 1'
#
loop_
_entity.id
_entity.type
_entity.pdbx_description
1 polymer ?
#
loop_
_entity_poly.entity_id
_entity_poly.type
_entity_poly.pdbx_seq_one_letter_code
_entity_poly.pdbx_strand_id
1 'polypeptide(L)'
;MIEKMKNMKANALKLFRTAIDAVDPYTCVKHYLVFNNNSSHNGKAELHVGNNHITLDHNLYVAAFGKAAIGMCRAIDELCHEHIIKGIASVPVGAEHNLPDQAAMNTAQRIQTMISDTMYADDIFLVLISGNIL
;
A
#
# COMPACT_ATOMS: atom_id res chain seq x y z
N MET A 1 31.53 2.60 -33.74
CA MET A 1 30.63 3.72 -33.40
C MET A 1 29.18 3.25 -33.17
N ILE A 2 28.60 2.46 -34.09
CA ILE A 2 27.22 1.95 -34.01
C ILE A 2 26.96 1.09 -32.75
N GLU A 3 27.90 0.25 -32.35
CA GLU A 3 27.76 -0.63 -31.18
C GLU A 3 27.76 0.13 -29.84
N LYS A 4 28.60 1.16 -29.70
CA LYS A 4 28.56 2.09 -28.56
C LYS A 4 27.20 2.81 -28.45
N MET A 5 26.60 3.23 -29.58
CA MET A 5 25.28 3.85 -29.61
C MET A 5 24.16 2.88 -29.19
N LYS A 6 24.22 1.61 -29.64
CA LYS A 6 23.25 0.58 -29.21
C LYS A 6 23.33 0.33 -27.71
N ASN A 7 24.54 0.25 -27.15
CA ASN A 7 24.75 0.08 -25.71
C ASN A 7 24.26 1.30 -24.90
N MET A 8 24.45 2.52 -25.41
CA MET A 8 23.94 3.73 -24.75
C MET A 8 22.40 3.76 -24.70
N LYS A 9 21.73 3.40 -25.80
CA LYS A 9 20.26 3.31 -25.84
C LYS A 9 19.74 2.24 -24.87
N ALA A 10 20.38 1.08 -24.83
CA ALA A 10 20.01 0.01 -23.91
C ALA A 10 20.18 0.43 -22.44
N ASN A 11 21.30 1.10 -22.12
CA ASN A 11 21.56 1.61 -20.77
C ASN A 11 20.56 2.70 -20.35
N ALA A 12 20.23 3.64 -21.24
CA ALA A 12 19.23 4.67 -20.96
C ALA A 12 17.84 4.07 -20.71
N LEU A 13 17.44 3.09 -21.52
CA LEU A 13 16.17 2.39 -21.33
C LEU A 13 16.15 1.59 -20.02
N LYS A 14 17.26 0.96 -19.66
CA LYS A 14 17.40 0.27 -18.37
C LYS A 14 17.25 1.24 -17.20
N LEU A 15 17.97 2.37 -17.23
CA LEU A 15 17.87 3.40 -16.19
C LEU A 15 16.43 3.93 -16.04
N PHE A 16 15.77 4.23 -17.16
CA PHE A 16 14.38 4.70 -17.16
C PHE A 16 13.42 3.67 -16.53
N ARG A 17 13.56 2.39 -16.91
CA ARG A 17 12.74 1.31 -16.33
C ARG A 17 13.00 1.14 -14.85
N THR A 18 14.27 1.09 -14.43
CA THR A 18 14.62 1.02 -13.01
C THR A 18 14.07 2.21 -12.22
N ALA A 19 14.04 3.41 -12.81
CA ALA A 19 13.44 4.57 -12.17
C ALA A 19 11.91 4.43 -12.02
N ILE A 20 11.21 3.88 -13.01
CA ILE A 20 9.77 3.58 -12.91
C ILE A 20 9.52 2.51 -11.84
N ASP A 21 10.28 1.41 -11.88
CA ASP A 21 10.12 0.30 -10.94
C ASP A 21 10.38 0.75 -9.50
N ALA A 22 11.34 1.67 -9.29
CA ALA A 22 11.65 2.21 -7.97
C ALA A 22 10.54 3.07 -7.36
N VAL A 23 9.61 3.58 -8.18
CA VAL A 23 8.45 4.39 -7.72
C VAL A 23 7.12 3.67 -7.93
N ASP A 24 7.15 2.43 -8.41
CA ASP A 24 5.95 1.60 -8.54
C ASP A 24 5.32 1.39 -7.14
N PRO A 25 4.05 1.75 -6.93
CA PRO A 25 3.42 1.72 -5.60
C PRO A 25 3.44 0.34 -4.93
N TYR A 26 3.26 -0.73 -5.71
CA TYR A 26 3.33 -2.09 -5.19
C TYR A 26 4.75 -2.41 -4.70
N THR A 27 5.76 -2.09 -5.52
CA THR A 27 7.18 -2.28 -5.20
C THR A 27 7.60 -1.44 -3.99
N CYS A 28 7.16 -0.19 -3.90
CA CYS A 28 7.41 0.69 -2.76
C CYS A 28 6.90 0.08 -1.44
N VAL A 29 5.67 -0.44 -1.41
CA VAL A 29 5.12 -1.08 -0.22
C VAL A 29 5.97 -2.28 0.19
N LYS A 30 6.33 -3.17 -0.75
CA LYS A 30 7.17 -4.34 -0.45
C LYS A 30 8.59 -4.01 -0.03
N HIS A 31 9.13 -2.85 -0.41
CA HIS A 31 10.44 -2.41 0.04
C HIS A 31 10.42 -1.78 1.44
N TYR A 32 9.38 -1.00 1.75
CA TYR A 32 9.31 -0.27 3.03
C TYR A 32 8.68 -1.09 4.17
N LEU A 33 7.88 -2.10 3.82
CA LEU A 33 7.25 -3.00 4.77
C LEU A 33 7.86 -4.38 4.67
N VAL A 34 8.45 -4.83 5.78
CA VAL A 34 9.01 -6.17 5.89
C VAL A 34 8.12 -6.98 6.83
N PHE A 35 7.56 -8.07 6.33
CA PHE A 35 6.77 -9.00 7.12
C PHE A 35 7.63 -10.18 7.55
N ASN A 36 7.69 -10.41 8.86
CA ASN A 36 8.39 -11.55 9.45
C ASN A 36 7.37 -12.49 10.09
N ASN A 37 7.13 -13.62 9.44
CA ASN A 37 6.37 -14.72 10.01
C ASN A 37 7.34 -15.66 10.72
N ASN A 38 7.50 -15.48 12.03
CA ASN A 38 8.39 -16.33 12.82
C ASN A 38 7.71 -17.68 13.10
N SER A 39 7.88 -18.65 12.20
CA SER A 39 7.34 -20.01 12.37
C SER A 39 8.02 -20.86 13.47
N SER A 40 8.89 -20.27 14.29
CA SER A 40 9.45 -20.94 15.46
C SER A 40 8.45 -20.84 16.62
N HIS A 41 8.32 -21.91 17.42
CA HIS A 41 7.25 -22.23 18.38
C HIS A 41 6.83 -21.17 19.45
N ASN A 42 7.27 -19.91 19.33
CA ASN A 42 6.83 -18.80 20.18
C ASN A 42 6.95 -17.40 19.53
N GLY A 43 7.24 -17.31 18.23
CA GLY A 43 7.43 -16.03 17.53
C GLY A 43 6.11 -15.47 17.03
N LYS A 44 5.74 -14.26 17.47
CA LYS A 44 4.60 -13.55 16.89
C LYS A 44 4.96 -13.04 15.49
N ALA A 45 3.95 -12.90 14.63
CA ALA A 45 4.13 -12.27 13.33
C ALA A 45 4.37 -10.77 13.53
N GLU A 46 5.27 -10.19 12.72
CA GLU A 46 5.63 -8.78 12.85
C GLU A 46 5.68 -8.09 11.49
N LEU A 47 5.13 -6.88 11.43
CA LEU A 47 5.26 -5.94 10.33
C LEU A 47 6.26 -4.85 10.72
N HIS A 48 7.35 -4.74 9.98
CA HIS A 48 8.40 -3.76 10.22
C HIS A 48 8.21 -2.56 9.31
N VAL A 49 8.15 -1.36 9.90
CA VAL A 49 8.01 -0.08 9.20
C VAL A 49 9.20 0.80 9.56
N GLY A 50 10.25 0.75 8.73
CA GLY A 50 11.54 1.34 9.09
C GLY A 50 12.09 0.71 10.37
N ASN A 51 12.21 1.49 11.44
CA ASN A 51 12.69 1.02 12.74
C ASN A 51 11.56 0.59 13.70
N ASN A 52 10.30 0.72 13.29
CA ASN A 52 9.16 0.34 14.11
C ASN A 52 8.80 -1.12 13.83
N HIS A 53 8.55 -1.88 14.90
CA HIS A 53 8.11 -3.27 14.82
C HIS A 53 6.69 -3.35 15.37
N ILE A 54 5.76 -3.80 14.53
CA ILE A 54 4.34 -3.88 14.85
C ILE A 54 3.96 -5.35 14.87
N THR A 55 3.52 -5.85 16.03
CA THR A 55 3.04 -7.22 16.16
C THR A 55 1.69 -7.40 15.47
N LEU A 56 1.59 -8.40 14.61
CA LEU A 56 0.36 -8.79 13.93
C LEU A 56 -0.23 -10.04 14.56
N ASP A 57 -1.52 -10.00 14.85
CA ASP A 57 -2.30 -11.12 15.38
C ASP A 57 -3.78 -10.96 15.03
N HIS A 58 -4.10 -11.05 13.74
CA HIS A 58 -5.48 -10.91 13.24
C HIS A 58 -6.12 -9.60 13.71
N ASN A 59 -5.34 -8.52 13.68
CA ASN A 59 -5.65 -7.21 14.25
C ASN A 59 -5.40 -6.06 13.25
N LEU A 60 -5.27 -6.35 11.95
CA LEU A 60 -4.90 -5.36 10.93
C LEU A 60 -6.13 -4.86 10.14
N TYR A 61 -6.37 -3.56 10.18
CA TYR A 61 -7.34 -2.85 9.37
C TYR A 61 -6.63 -2.00 8.32
N VAL A 62 -7.14 -1.99 7.09
CA VAL A 62 -6.49 -1.28 5.97
C VAL A 62 -7.45 -0.26 5.38
N ALA A 63 -7.01 0.99 5.27
CA ALA A 63 -7.65 2.01 4.44
C ALA A 63 -6.67 2.49 3.38
N ALA A 64 -7.07 2.47 2.12
CA ALA A 64 -6.22 2.92 1.02
C ALA A 64 -6.93 3.97 0.17
N PHE A 65 -6.20 5.02 -0.23
CA PHE A 65 -6.76 6.13 -0.99
C PHE A 65 -5.85 6.57 -2.14
N GLY A 66 -6.47 7.01 -3.22
CA GLY A 66 -5.81 7.58 -4.39
C GLY A 66 -5.60 6.57 -5.52
N LYS A 67 -5.06 7.04 -6.65
CA LYS A 67 -5.00 6.23 -7.89
C LYS A 67 -4.23 4.92 -7.75
N ALA A 68 -3.23 4.91 -6.89
CA ALA A 68 -2.38 3.75 -6.67
C ALA A 68 -2.88 2.82 -5.56
N ALA A 69 -4.04 3.12 -4.95
CA ALA A 69 -4.57 2.37 -3.82
C ALA A 69 -4.62 0.86 -4.10
N ILE A 70 -5.05 0.43 -5.28
CA ILE A 70 -5.11 -1.01 -5.64
C ILE A 70 -3.73 -1.66 -5.64
N GLY A 71 -2.72 -1.01 -6.21
CA GLY A 71 -1.35 -1.54 -6.25
C GLY A 71 -0.77 -1.70 -4.84
N MET A 72 -1.00 -0.70 -3.98
CA MET A 72 -0.58 -0.76 -2.57
C MET A 72 -1.35 -1.82 -1.79
N CYS A 73 -2.68 -1.90 -1.95
CA CYS A 73 -3.51 -2.92 -1.30
C CYS A 73 -3.07 -4.33 -1.67
N ARG A 74 -2.77 -4.58 -2.94
CA ARG A 74 -2.27 -5.89 -3.38
C ARG A 74 -0.97 -6.27 -2.66
N ALA A 75 -0.04 -5.33 -2.50
CA ALA A 75 1.19 -5.59 -1.77
C ALA A 75 0.92 -5.91 -0.29
N ILE A 76 0.01 -5.19 0.36
CA ILE A 76 -0.39 -5.46 1.75
C ILE A 76 -1.08 -6.81 1.89
N ASP A 77 -2.01 -7.14 0.99
CA ASP A 77 -2.70 -8.41 0.99
C ASP A 77 -1.71 -9.56 0.85
N GLU A 78 -0.78 -9.49 -0.11
CA GLU A 78 0.25 -10.53 -0.27
C GLU A 78 1.22 -10.64 0.93
N LEU A 79 1.47 -9.56 1.67
CA LEU A 79 2.37 -9.56 2.83
C LEU A 79 1.69 -10.06 4.11
N CYS A 80 0.45 -9.65 4.36
CA CYS A 80 -0.18 -9.73 5.68
C CYS A 80 -1.59 -10.34 5.65
N HIS A 81 -1.97 -11.04 4.57
CA HIS A 81 -3.34 -11.54 4.33
C HIS A 81 -4.02 -12.09 5.59
N GLU A 82 -3.35 -13.02 6.28
CA GLU A 82 -3.90 -13.74 7.43
C GLU A 82 -4.23 -12.82 8.62
N HIS A 83 -3.61 -11.64 8.70
CA HIS A 83 -3.83 -10.72 9.80
C HIS A 83 -4.83 -9.61 9.49
N ILE A 84 -5.28 -9.48 8.23
CA ILE A 84 -6.23 -8.44 7.81
C ILE A 84 -7.63 -8.82 8.27
N ILE A 85 -8.20 -8.02 9.18
CA ILE A 85 -9.61 -8.15 9.58
C ILE A 85 -10.51 -7.54 8.49
N LYS A 86 -10.18 -6.33 8.03
CA LYS A 86 -11.00 -5.60 7.07
C LYS A 86 -10.20 -4.56 6.29
N GLY A 87 -10.53 -4.40 5.02
CA GLY A 87 -9.91 -3.43 4.12
C GLY A 87 -10.93 -2.62 3.33
N ILE A 88 -10.66 -1.33 3.14
CA ILE A 88 -11.41 -0.45 2.22
C ILE A 88 -10.42 0.30 1.34
N ALA A 89 -10.59 0.21 0.02
CA ALA A 89 -9.82 0.97 -0.96
C ALA A 89 -10.71 1.97 -1.70
N SER A 90 -10.28 3.23 -1.74
CA SER A 90 -10.89 4.33 -2.49
C SER A 90 -10.01 4.67 -3.70
N VAL A 91 -10.50 4.36 -4.89
CA VAL A 91 -9.81 4.64 -6.14
C VAL A 91 -10.62 5.67 -6.93
N PRO A 92 -10.09 6.89 -7.14
CA PRO A 92 -10.81 7.90 -7.89
C PRO A 92 -10.87 7.52 -9.38
N VAL A 93 -12.06 7.57 -9.96
CA VAL A 93 -12.34 7.34 -11.39
C VAL A 93 -12.54 8.66 -12.16
N GLY A 94 -11.83 9.71 -11.73
CA GLY A 94 -12.08 11.08 -12.17
C GLY A 94 -13.30 11.67 -11.46
N ALA A 95 -13.22 12.94 -11.10
CA ALA A 95 -14.31 13.69 -10.49
C ALA A 95 -14.44 15.04 -11.21
N GLU A 96 -15.66 15.58 -11.26
CA GLU A 96 -15.89 16.89 -11.84
C GLU A 96 -15.05 17.93 -11.08
N HIS A 97 -14.20 18.66 -11.81
CA HIS A 97 -13.24 19.63 -11.25
C HIS A 97 -12.27 19.08 -10.19
N ASN A 98 -12.02 17.77 -10.14
CA ASN A 98 -11.23 17.12 -9.08
C ASN A 98 -11.77 17.37 -7.66
N LEU A 99 -13.06 17.72 -7.53
CA LEU A 99 -13.70 17.94 -6.25
C LEU A 99 -14.18 16.62 -5.63
N PRO A 100 -14.22 16.51 -4.29
CA PRO A 100 -14.84 15.36 -3.63
C PRO A 100 -16.30 15.22 -4.05
N ASP A 101 -16.67 14.02 -4.49
CA ASP A 101 -18.04 13.67 -4.87
C ASP A 101 -18.72 12.80 -3.79
N GLN A 102 -19.94 12.36 -4.07
CA GLN A 102 -20.68 11.50 -3.15
C GLN A 102 -19.98 10.15 -2.92
N ALA A 103 -19.25 9.62 -3.92
CA ALA A 103 -18.53 8.37 -3.77
C ALA A 103 -17.36 8.50 -2.79
N ALA A 104 -16.62 9.62 -2.86
CA ALA A 104 -15.59 9.96 -1.90
C ALA A 104 -16.15 10.10 -0.48
N MET A 105 -17.26 10.83 -0.31
CA MET A 105 -17.94 11.00 0.97
C MET A 105 -18.42 9.66 1.56
N ASN A 106 -19.09 8.83 0.76
CA ASN A 106 -19.57 7.52 1.19
C ASN A 106 -18.42 6.60 1.61
N THR A 107 -17.28 6.67 0.90
CA THR A 107 -16.10 5.87 1.26
C THR A 107 -15.50 6.34 2.58
N ALA A 108 -15.40 7.66 2.79
CA ALA A 108 -14.94 8.21 4.05
C ALA A 108 -15.83 7.79 5.24
N GLN A 109 -17.16 7.84 5.06
CA GLN A 109 -18.11 7.36 6.06
C GLN A 109 -17.93 5.88 6.36
N ARG A 110 -17.78 5.02 5.34
CA ARG A 110 -17.54 3.59 5.55
C ARG A 110 -16.25 3.30 6.32
N ILE A 111 -15.22 4.10 6.12
CA ILE A 111 -13.95 3.98 6.85
C ILE A 111 -14.12 4.44 8.29
N GLN A 112 -14.82 5.56 8.51
CA GLN A 112 -15.18 5.99 9.86
C GLN A 112 -15.95 4.90 10.61
N THR A 113 -17.00 4.34 10.02
CA THR A 113 -17.80 3.26 10.61
C THR A 113 -16.94 2.03 10.89
N MET A 114 -16.04 1.65 9.98
CA MET A 114 -15.11 0.55 10.23
C MET A 114 -14.26 0.77 11.48
N ILE A 115 -13.70 1.97 11.66
CA ILE A 115 -12.86 2.29 12.82
C ILE A 115 -13.72 2.36 14.09
N SER A 116 -14.83 3.09 14.06
CA SER A 116 -15.69 3.32 15.23
C SER A 116 -16.37 2.07 15.77
N ASP A 117 -16.80 1.17 14.88
CA ASP A 117 -17.70 0.09 15.28
C ASP A 117 -16.99 -1.26 15.48
N THR A 118 -15.77 -1.40 14.93
CA THR A 118 -15.12 -2.72 14.87
C THR A 118 -13.71 -2.77 15.44
N MET A 119 -13.02 -1.64 15.61
CA MET A 119 -11.64 -1.64 16.12
C MET A 119 -11.58 -1.55 17.64
N TYR A 120 -10.64 -2.29 18.22
CA TYR A 120 -10.23 -2.25 19.61
C TYR A 120 -8.89 -1.52 19.78
N ALA A 121 -8.48 -1.27 21.03
CA ALA A 121 -7.28 -0.48 21.34
C ALA A 121 -5.96 -1.09 20.85
N ASP A 122 -5.90 -2.42 20.73
CA ASP A 122 -4.72 -3.17 20.30
C ASP A 122 -4.72 -3.46 18.78
N ASP A 123 -5.74 -3.00 18.07
CA ASP A 123 -5.82 -3.12 16.62
C ASP A 123 -4.97 -2.07 15.92
N ILE A 124 -4.53 -2.42 14.71
CA ILE A 124 -3.67 -1.60 13.88
C ILE A 124 -4.48 -1.07 12.71
N PHE A 125 -4.45 0.26 12.53
CA PHE A 125 -5.03 0.89 11.36
C PHE A 125 -3.94 1.36 10.41
N LEU A 126 -3.73 0.61 9.32
CA LEU A 126 -2.79 0.95 8.27
C LEU A 126 -3.46 1.81 7.20
N VAL A 127 -2.92 3.01 6.99
CA VAL A 127 -3.41 3.96 5.99
C VAL A 127 -2.42 4.06 4.83
N LEU A 128 -2.87 3.72 3.62
CA LEU A 128 -2.10 3.81 2.38
C LEU A 128 -2.57 5.02 1.58
N ILE A 129 -1.69 5.98 1.34
CA ILE A 129 -2.03 7.24 0.68
C ILE A 129 -1.22 7.38 -0.61
N SER A 130 -1.90 7.67 -1.70
CA SER A 130 -1.29 8.08 -2.96
C SER A 130 -1.92 9.38 -3.46
N GLY A 131 -1.23 10.06 -4.39
CA GLY A 131 -1.69 11.33 -4.93
C GLY A 131 -3.07 11.26 -5.59
N ASN A 132 -3.81 12.35 -5.47
CA ASN A 132 -5.02 12.64 -6.23
C ASN A 132 -4.67 13.51 -7.44
N ILE A 133 -5.57 13.62 -8.42
CA ILE A 133 -5.39 14.55 -9.56
C ILE A 133 -5.48 15.97 -9.01
N LEU A 134 -4.47 16.79 -9.33
CA LEU A 134 -4.59 18.25 -9.34
C LEU A 134 -5.27 18.69 -10.64
#